data_AF-A0A1I7T4V5-F1
#
_entry.id   AF-A0A1I7T4V5-F1
#
_cell.length_a   1.000
_cell.length_b   1.000
_cell.length_c   1.000
_cell.angle_alpha   90.00
_cell.angle_beta   90.00
_cell.angle_gamma   90.00
#
_symmetry.space_group_name_H-M   'P 1'
#
loop_
_entity.id
_entity.type
_entity.pdbx_description
1 polymer ?
#
loop_
_entity_poly.entity_id
_entity_poly.type
_entity_poly.pdbx_seq_one_letter_code
_entity_poly.pdbx_strand_id
1 'polypeptide(L)'
;MASDTEGQIFPFKWTEVQFVYTIAIWILIASLARIVFTYLKPLKKWFPDSSLIIIVGLVLGVFIRLTLSGDVSLDAHVFFLYLLPPIIFDAGYFMPNRAFFKNIDSILMFSLVGTVWNCFAIGGSLLFLSHYNVFSVQFSTFEILIFSALISASDPVAIIVVFEEIHVNEFLFINVFGEALFNDAISVVIGYKND
;
A
#
# COMPACT_ATOMS: atom_id res chain seq x y z
N MET A 1 42.25 46.44 -1.07
CA MET A 1 41.37 46.24 0.09
C MET A 1 40.29 45.27 -0.37
N ALA A 2 40.62 44.00 -0.62
CA ALA A 2 40.89 42.93 0.36
C ALA A 2 39.76 42.81 1.39
N SER A 3 38.81 41.89 1.18
CA SER A 3 38.78 40.56 1.80
C SER A 3 37.36 39.95 1.78
N ASP A 4 37.25 38.77 1.18
CA ASP A 4 36.55 37.57 1.67
C ASP A 4 35.03 37.69 1.93
N THR A 5 34.17 36.88 1.31
CA THR A 5 34.19 35.42 1.50
C THR A 5 33.54 34.68 0.34
N GLU A 6 34.27 33.67 -0.12
CA GLU A 6 33.84 32.55 -0.95
C GLU A 6 32.71 31.73 -0.28
N GLY A 7 31.90 31.01 -1.06
CA GLY A 7 31.38 29.72 -0.60
C GLY A 7 29.87 29.51 -0.38
N GLN A 8 28.95 30.13 -1.13
CA GLN A 8 27.58 29.59 -1.25
C GLN A 8 27.42 28.85 -2.59
N ILE A 9 28.00 27.65 -2.68
CA ILE A 9 28.02 26.83 -3.90
C ILE A 9 26.72 26.01 -4.10
N PHE A 10 25.78 26.04 -3.15
CA PHE A 10 24.49 25.35 -3.31
C PHE A 10 23.33 26.23 -2.81
N PRO A 11 22.41 26.69 -3.68
CA PRO A 11 21.15 27.26 -3.23
C PRO A 11 20.39 26.13 -2.55
N PHE A 12 20.27 26.19 -1.22
CA PHE A 12 19.52 25.19 -0.46
C PHE A 12 18.04 25.35 -0.79
N LYS A 13 17.57 24.58 -1.78
CA LYS A 13 16.17 24.55 -2.20
C LYS A 13 15.34 23.69 -1.25
N TRP A 14 15.09 24.19 -0.04
CA TRP A 14 14.34 23.51 1.02
C TRP A 14 13.00 22.93 0.54
N THR A 15 12.33 23.63 -0.38
CA THR A 15 11.01 23.25 -0.91
C THR A 15 11.03 21.95 -1.74
N GLU A 16 12.13 21.63 -2.43
CA GLU A 16 12.25 20.41 -3.23
C GLU A 16 12.65 19.20 -2.35
N VAL A 17 13.50 19.41 -1.33
CA VAL A 17 14.01 18.31 -0.48
C VAL A 17 13.17 18.02 0.76
N GLN A 18 12.37 18.97 1.26
CA GLN A 18 11.49 18.78 2.42
C GLN A 18 10.67 17.50 2.29
N PHE A 19 10.21 17.22 1.08
CA PHE A 19 9.36 16.11 0.76
C PHE A 19 10.02 14.73 0.97
N VAL A 20 11.24 14.57 0.46
CA VAL A 20 12.05 13.36 0.64
C VAL A 20 12.39 13.14 2.11
N TYR A 21 12.68 14.22 2.85
CA TYR A 21 12.93 14.15 4.29
C TYR A 21 11.69 13.72 5.09
N THR A 22 10.48 14.19 4.72
CA THR A 22 9.24 13.75 5.38
C THR A 22 9.02 12.25 5.24
N ILE A 23 9.18 11.70 4.03
CA ILE A 23 9.07 10.26 3.78
C ILE A 23 10.15 9.49 4.55
N ALA A 24 11.39 9.96 4.52
CA ALA A 24 12.49 9.33 5.24
C ALA A 24 12.24 9.29 6.76
N ILE A 25 11.67 10.35 7.33
CA ILE A 25 11.27 10.39 8.75
C ILE A 25 10.16 9.37 9.02
N TRP A 26 9.15 9.25 8.17
CA TRP A 26 8.10 8.23 8.35
C TRP A 26 8.64 6.81 8.29
N ILE A 27 9.52 6.51 7.33
CA ILE A 27 10.20 5.20 7.22
C ILE A 27 11.08 4.95 8.45
N LEU A 28 11.77 5.97 8.95
CA LEU A 28 12.61 5.86 10.15
C LEU A 28 11.76 5.57 11.39
N ILE A 29 10.62 6.26 11.57
CA ILE A 29 9.68 5.98 12.66
C ILE A 29 9.14 4.55 12.54
N ALA A 30 8.73 4.12 11.35
CA ALA A 30 8.21 2.77 11.11
C ALA A 30 9.26 1.69 11.40
N SER A 31 10.52 1.90 11.00
CA SER A 31 11.61 0.95 11.26
C SER A 31 11.98 0.88 12.76
N LEU A 32 12.00 2.02 13.46
CA LEU A 32 12.16 2.05 14.92
C LEU A 32 11.01 1.32 15.63
N ALA A 33 9.77 1.56 15.21
CA ALA A 33 8.61 0.87 15.76
C ALA A 33 8.73 -0.65 15.58
N ARG A 34 9.15 -1.11 14.39
CA ARG A 34 9.41 -2.53 14.10
C ARG A 34 10.48 -3.13 15.02
N ILE A 35 11.57 -2.40 15.26
CA ILE A 35 12.62 -2.83 16.20
C ILE A 35 12.03 -2.97 17.61
N VAL A 36 11.26 -1.98 18.09
CA VAL A 36 10.61 -2.03 19.41
C VAL A 36 9.67 -3.22 19.54
N PHE A 37 8.85 -3.51 18.53
CA PHE A 37 7.96 -4.69 18.55
C PHE A 37 8.72 -6.01 18.56
N THR A 38 9.89 -6.06 17.93
CA THR A 38 10.76 -7.24 17.96
C THR A 38 11.32 -7.50 19.37
N TYR A 39 11.59 -6.44 20.14
CA TYR A 39 11.98 -6.56 21.55
C TYR A 39 10.82 -6.94 22.47
N LEU A 40 9.59 -6.55 22.13
CA LEU A 40 8.37 -6.90 22.86
C LEU A 40 7.86 -8.31 22.48
N LYS A 41 8.62 -9.34 22.89
CA LYS A 41 8.32 -10.77 22.67
C LYS A 41 6.88 -11.24 22.97
N PRO A 42 6.12 -10.72 23.95
CA PRO A 42 4.77 -11.25 24.22
C PRO A 42 3.71 -10.88 23.18
N LEU A 43 3.90 -9.83 22.36
CA LEU A 43 2.87 -9.33 21.43
C LEU A 43 2.82 -10.10 20.10
N LYS A 44 3.95 -10.62 19.62
CA LYS A 44 4.05 -11.39 18.37
C LYS A 44 3.28 -12.72 18.37
N LYS A 45 2.92 -13.25 19.55
CA LYS A 45 2.26 -14.56 19.64
C LYS A 45 0.85 -14.55 19.01
N TRP A 46 0.23 -13.38 18.91
CA TRP A 46 -1.16 -13.25 18.46
C TRP A 46 -1.33 -12.38 17.20
N PHE A 47 -0.36 -11.52 16.87
CA PHE A 47 -0.48 -10.57 15.76
C PHE A 47 0.77 -10.58 14.87
N PRO A 48 0.60 -10.60 13.52
CA PRO A 48 1.69 -10.38 12.58
C PRO A 48 2.29 -8.98 12.71
N ASP A 49 3.56 -8.82 12.33
CA ASP A 49 4.28 -7.54 12.42
C ASP A 49 3.54 -6.41 11.69
N SER A 50 3.00 -6.69 10.50
CA SER A 50 2.27 -5.71 9.67
C SER A 50 1.04 -5.15 10.38
N SER A 51 0.30 -5.98 11.13
CA SER A 51 -0.92 -5.55 11.82
C SER A 51 -0.60 -4.57 12.95
N LEU A 52 0.49 -4.81 13.67
CA LEU A 52 0.95 -3.91 14.75
C LEU A 52 1.39 -2.56 14.20
N ILE A 53 2.08 -2.53 13.06
CA ILE A 53 2.51 -1.29 12.40
C ILE A 53 1.30 -0.45 11.93
N ILE A 54 0.26 -1.09 11.39
CA ILE A 54 -0.99 -0.41 11.00
C ILE A 54 -1.64 0.25 12.21
N ILE A 55 -1.76 -0.47 13.34
CA ILE A 55 -2.34 0.07 14.58
C ILE A 55 -1.56 1.29 15.06
N VAL A 56 -0.23 1.23 15.02
CA VAL A 56 0.64 2.34 15.44
C VAL A 56 0.47 3.55 14.52
N GLY A 57 0.43 3.32 13.21
CA GLY A 57 0.17 4.36 12.23
C GLY A 57 -1.18 5.05 12.47
N LEU A 58 -2.22 4.27 12.81
CA LEU A 58 -3.55 4.79 13.11
C LEU A 58 -3.54 5.63 14.40
N VAL A 59 -2.92 5.13 15.48
CA VAL A 59 -2.80 5.87 16.75
C VAL A 59 -2.02 7.17 16.55
N LEU A 60 -0.91 7.12 15.81
CA LEU A 60 -0.09 8.29 15.49
C LEU A 60 -0.86 9.30 14.64
N GLY A 61 -1.60 8.84 13.61
CA GLY A 61 -2.43 9.68 12.76
C GLY A 61 -3.54 10.39 13.54
N VAL A 62 -4.20 9.68 14.45
CA VAL A 62 -5.20 10.28 15.35
C VAL A 62 -4.56 11.28 16.30
N PHE A 63 -3.40 10.97 16.87
CA PHE A 63 -2.67 11.87 17.77
C PHE A 63 -2.25 13.17 17.07
N ILE A 64 -1.73 13.07 15.83
CA ILE A 64 -1.38 14.22 14.99
C ILE A 64 -2.62 15.05 14.72
N ARG A 65 -3.74 14.44 14.30
CA ARG A 65 -4.99 15.16 14.02
C ARG A 65 -5.54 15.93 15.24
N LEU A 66 -5.33 15.41 16.45
CA LEU A 66 -5.77 16.06 17.68
C LEU A 66 -4.82 17.18 18.15
N THR A 67 -3.52 17.08 17.85
CA THR A 67 -2.49 18.00 18.37
C THR A 67 -2.13 19.11 17.37
N LEU A 68 -2.15 18.79 16.07
CA LEU A 68 -1.77 19.65 14.97
C LEU A 68 -3.00 19.87 14.09
N SER A 69 -3.45 21.12 13.93
CA SER A 69 -4.56 21.48 13.03
C SER A 69 -4.20 21.42 11.54
N GLY A 70 -3.10 20.76 11.18
CA GLY A 70 -2.64 20.62 9.81
C GLY A 70 -2.98 19.24 9.25
N ASP A 71 -3.51 19.20 8.04
CA ASP A 71 -3.70 17.96 7.31
C ASP A 71 -2.35 17.44 6.80
N VAL A 72 -1.87 16.37 7.43
CA VAL A 72 -0.74 15.59 6.92
C VAL A 72 -1.34 14.49 6.05
N SER A 73 -1.44 14.75 4.75
CA SER A 73 -1.90 13.78 3.75
C SER A 73 -0.73 13.30 2.89
N LEU A 74 -0.79 12.03 2.49
CA LEU A 74 0.15 11.42 1.56
C LEU A 74 -0.47 11.51 0.16
N ASP A 75 0.17 12.26 -0.74
CA ASP A 75 -0.31 12.40 -2.12
C ASP A 75 -0.14 11.09 -2.91
N ALA A 76 -1.13 10.72 -3.72
CA ALA A 76 -1.11 9.46 -4.45
C ALA A 76 0.08 9.37 -5.41
N HIS A 77 0.44 10.46 -6.10
CA HIS A 77 1.59 10.46 -7.02
C HIS A 77 2.89 10.13 -6.30
N VAL A 78 3.01 10.61 -5.08
CA VAL A 78 4.19 10.37 -4.25
C VAL A 78 4.28 8.91 -3.88
N PHE A 79 3.17 8.33 -3.43
CA PHE A 79 3.12 6.92 -3.08
C PHE A 79 3.59 6.06 -4.27
N PHE A 80 3.00 6.29 -5.44
CA PHE A 80 3.28 5.51 -6.65
C PHE A 80 4.69 5.73 -7.21
N LEU A 81 5.28 6.92 -7.05
CA LEU A 81 6.61 7.24 -7.58
C LEU A 81 7.76 6.92 -6.63
N TYR A 82 7.56 7.03 -5.31
CA TYR A 82 8.64 6.93 -4.32
C TYR A 82 8.54 5.69 -3.42
N LEU A 83 7.33 5.28 -3.00
CA LEU A 83 7.18 4.17 -2.06
C LEU A 83 6.96 2.84 -2.79
N LEU A 84 6.11 2.83 -3.81
CA LEU A 84 5.73 1.62 -4.53
C LEU A 84 6.90 0.96 -5.29
N PRO A 85 7.77 1.69 -6.03
CA PRO A 85 8.82 1.05 -6.82
C PRO A 85 9.85 0.28 -5.99
N PRO A 86 10.39 0.81 -4.87
CA PRO A 86 11.27 0.03 -3.99
C PRO A 86 10.61 -1.23 -3.41
N ILE A 87 9.32 -1.16 -3.04
CA ILE A 87 8.58 -2.30 -2.47
C ILE A 87 8.45 -3.43 -3.51
N ILE A 88 7.99 -3.08 -4.71
CA ILE A 88 7.84 -4.05 -5.81
C ILE A 88 9.20 -4.61 -6.24
N PHE A 89 10.24 -3.76 -6.27
CA PHE A 89 11.59 -4.18 -6.62
C PHE A 89 12.16 -5.20 -5.62
N ASP A 90 12.03 -4.94 -4.32
CA ASP A 90 12.51 -5.85 -3.27
C ASP A 90 11.80 -7.21 -3.35
N ALA A 91 10.47 -7.20 -3.39
CA ALA A 91 9.68 -8.42 -3.51
C ALA A 91 9.92 -9.17 -4.83
N GLY A 92 10.06 -8.45 -5.95
CA GLY A 92 10.38 -9.03 -7.26
C GLY A 92 11.81 -9.59 -7.34
N TYR A 93 12.76 -9.00 -6.62
CA TYR A 93 14.15 -9.49 -6.56
C TYR A 93 14.25 -10.84 -5.83
N PHE A 94 13.49 -11.03 -4.76
CA PHE A 94 13.43 -12.30 -4.03
C PHE A 94 12.49 -13.33 -4.67
N MET A 95 11.78 -12.96 -5.74
CA MET A 95 10.83 -13.83 -6.40
C MET A 95 11.51 -14.89 -7.29
N PRO A 96 11.12 -16.18 -7.19
CA PRO A 96 11.60 -17.24 -8.06
C PRO A 96 11.00 -17.14 -9.47
N ASN A 97 11.72 -16.46 -10.37
CA ASN A 97 11.32 -16.17 -11.76
C ASN A 97 10.79 -17.38 -12.54
N ARG A 98 11.37 -18.58 -12.37
CA ARG A 98 10.94 -19.77 -13.12
C ARG A 98 9.53 -20.22 -12.75
N ALA A 99 9.16 -20.13 -11.48
CA ALA A 99 7.85 -20.53 -10.99
C ALA A 99 6.79 -19.46 -11.33
N PHE A 100 7.17 -18.18 -11.38
CA PHE A 100 6.32 -17.11 -11.90
C PHE A 100 5.90 -17.34 -13.36
N PHE A 101 6.86 -17.49 -14.28
CA PHE A 101 6.55 -17.67 -15.69
C PHE A 101 5.83 -18.99 -16.00
N LYS A 102 6.01 -20.02 -15.15
CA LYS A 102 5.31 -21.30 -15.30
C LYS A 102 3.82 -21.21 -14.95
N ASN A 103 3.43 -20.32 -14.04
CA ASN A 103 2.05 -20.19 -13.54
C ASN A 103 1.40 -18.87 -13.98
N ILE A 104 1.90 -18.22 -15.04
CA ILE A 104 1.41 -16.92 -15.49
C ILE A 104 -0.06 -16.96 -15.90
N ASP A 105 -0.53 -18.09 -16.41
CA ASP A 105 -1.92 -18.37 -16.72
C ASP A 105 -2.81 -18.34 -15.47
N SER A 106 -2.38 -19.01 -14.40
CA SER A 106 -3.06 -18.98 -13.10
C SER A 106 -3.07 -17.57 -12.52
N ILE A 107 -1.92 -16.87 -12.58
CA ILE A 107 -1.77 -15.50 -12.09
C ILE A 107 -2.75 -14.57 -12.81
N LEU A 108 -2.79 -14.61 -14.14
CA LEU A 108 -3.68 -13.77 -14.95
C LEU A 108 -5.16 -14.10 -14.71
N MET A 109 -5.49 -15.37 -14.52
CA MET A 109 -6.85 -15.78 -14.17
C MET A 109 -7.28 -15.20 -12.81
N PHE A 110 -6.45 -15.31 -11.78
CA PHE A 110 -6.75 -14.70 -10.48
C PHE A 110 -6.80 -13.17 -10.54
N SER A 111 -5.82 -12.55 -11.21
CA SER A 111 -5.73 -11.09 -11.36
C SER A 111 -6.90 -10.47 -12.10
N LEU A 112 -7.29 -11.02 -13.25
CA LEU A 112 -8.32 -10.41 -14.08
C LEU A 112 -9.70 -10.95 -13.75
N VAL A 113 -9.86 -12.27 -13.83
CA VAL A 113 -11.18 -12.91 -13.66
C VAL A 113 -11.55 -12.93 -12.17
N GLY A 114 -10.60 -13.22 -11.29
CA GLY A 114 -10.80 -13.22 -9.84
C GLY A 114 -11.18 -11.85 -9.31
N THR A 115 -10.45 -10.79 -9.67
CA THR A 115 -10.79 -9.41 -9.27
C THR A 115 -12.14 -8.97 -9.86
N VAL A 116 -12.43 -9.23 -11.14
CA VAL A 116 -13.74 -8.87 -11.72
C VAL A 116 -14.88 -9.60 -11.03
N TRP A 117 -14.72 -10.91 -10.79
CA TRP A 117 -15.69 -11.71 -10.06
C TRP A 117 -15.90 -11.21 -8.63
N ASN A 118 -14.81 -10.90 -7.93
CA ASN A 118 -14.87 -10.38 -6.56
C ASN A 118 -15.58 -9.02 -6.49
N CYS A 119 -15.31 -8.12 -7.44
CA CYS A 119 -16.03 -6.86 -7.58
C CYS A 119 -17.54 -7.07 -7.75
N PHE A 120 -17.95 -7.96 -8.65
CA PHE A 120 -19.37 -8.27 -8.84
C PHE A 120 -20.01 -9.00 -7.65
N ALA A 121 -19.27 -9.88 -6.98
CA ALA A 121 -19.76 -10.59 -5.81
C ALA A 121 -19.99 -9.62 -4.63
N ILE A 122 -19.03 -8.75 -4.34
CA ILE A 122 -19.14 -7.73 -3.29
C ILE A 122 -20.23 -6.72 -3.67
N GLY A 123 -20.16 -6.14 -4.87
CA GLY A 123 -21.13 -5.14 -5.33
C GLY A 123 -22.55 -5.72 -5.38
N GLY A 124 -22.73 -6.91 -5.92
CA GLY A 124 -24.01 -7.61 -5.97
C GLY A 124 -24.56 -7.93 -4.58
N SER A 125 -23.71 -8.40 -3.64
CA SER A 125 -24.13 -8.66 -2.27
C SER A 125 -24.57 -7.38 -1.55
N LEU A 126 -23.85 -6.27 -1.71
CA LEU A 126 -24.19 -4.97 -1.15
C LEU A 126 -25.48 -4.39 -1.77
N LEU A 127 -25.67 -4.53 -3.08
CA LEU A 127 -26.91 -4.15 -3.75
C LEU A 127 -28.10 -4.97 -3.24
N PHE A 128 -27.91 -6.27 -3.04
CA PHE A 128 -28.92 -7.13 -2.45
C PHE A 128 -29.26 -6.66 -1.02
N LEU A 129 -28.27 -6.48 -0.15
CA LEU A 129 -28.44 -5.94 1.21
C LEU A 129 -29.15 -4.57 1.22
N SER A 130 -28.84 -3.71 0.25
CA SER A 130 -29.48 -2.41 0.07
C SER A 130 -30.96 -2.56 -0.29
N HIS A 131 -31.31 -3.52 -1.14
CA HIS A 131 -32.71 -3.80 -1.49
C HIS A 131 -33.55 -4.25 -0.28
N TYR A 132 -32.95 -4.97 0.67
CA TYR A 132 -33.62 -5.37 1.93
C TYR A 132 -33.65 -4.28 3.01
N ASN A 133 -33.27 -3.03 2.68
CA ASN A 133 -33.21 -1.90 3.63
C ASN A 133 -32.40 -2.19 4.90
N VAL A 134 -31.32 -2.99 4.79
CA VAL A 134 -30.42 -3.27 5.92
C VAL A 134 -29.56 -2.04 6.27
N PHE A 135 -29.27 -1.19 5.28
CA PHE A 135 -28.48 0.02 5.49
C PHE A 135 -29.35 1.19 5.97
N SER A 136 -28.86 1.89 7.00
CA SER A 136 -29.48 3.13 7.50
C SER A 136 -29.34 4.32 6.54
N VAL A 137 -28.43 4.22 5.56
CA VAL A 137 -28.13 5.25 4.56
C VAL A 137 -28.45 4.68 3.18
N GLN A 138 -29.09 5.49 2.33
CA GLN A 138 -29.33 5.11 0.94
C GLN A 138 -28.07 5.36 0.12
N PHE A 139 -27.52 4.29 -0.45
CA PHE A 139 -26.40 4.36 -1.38
C PHE A 139 -26.91 4.19 -2.81
N SER A 140 -26.36 4.97 -3.73
CA SER A 140 -26.58 4.77 -5.16
C SER A 140 -25.91 3.48 -5.62
N THR A 141 -26.48 2.84 -6.65
CA THR A 141 -25.86 1.69 -7.31
C THR A 141 -24.43 1.99 -7.77
N PHE A 142 -24.18 3.22 -8.22
CA PHE A 142 -22.86 3.66 -8.64
C PHE A 142 -21.86 3.74 -7.47
N GLU A 143 -22.29 4.23 -6.30
CA GLU A 143 -21.44 4.31 -5.11
C GLU A 143 -21.06 2.93 -4.60
N ILE A 144 -22.01 1.99 -4.60
CA ILE A 144 -21.76 0.60 -4.22
C ILE A 144 -20.78 -0.06 -5.20
N LEU A 145 -20.93 0.17 -6.51
CA LEU A 145 -20.04 -0.41 -7.52
C LEU A 145 -18.63 0.18 -7.48
N ILE A 146 -18.49 1.48 -7.21
CA ILE A 146 -17.17 2.10 -6.98
C ILE A 146 -16.54 1.50 -5.72
N PHE A 147 -17.30 1.40 -4.63
CA PHE A 147 -16.80 0.81 -3.40
C PHE A 147 -16.37 -0.64 -3.60
N SER A 148 -17.18 -1.45 -4.30
CA SER A 148 -16.83 -2.85 -4.58
C SER A 148 -15.62 -2.96 -5.50
N ALA A 149 -15.45 -2.07 -6.47
CA ALA A 149 -14.26 -2.02 -7.31
C ALA A 149 -13.00 -1.67 -6.48
N LEU A 150 -13.10 -0.67 -5.59
CA LEU A 150 -12.00 -0.26 -4.72
C LEU A 150 -11.57 -1.36 -3.75
N ILE A 151 -12.52 -2.06 -3.11
CA ILE A 151 -12.21 -3.14 -2.16
C ILE A 151 -11.77 -4.42 -2.88
N SER A 152 -12.25 -4.62 -4.11
CA SER A 152 -11.85 -5.78 -4.90
C SER A 152 -10.42 -5.68 -5.44
N ALA A 153 -9.91 -4.47 -5.64
CA ALA A 153 -8.49 -4.25 -5.89
C ALA A 153 -7.72 -4.55 -4.60
N SER A 154 -7.17 -5.75 -4.48
CA SER A 154 -6.42 -6.17 -3.31
C SER A 154 -5.00 -5.59 -3.31
N ASP A 155 -4.61 -4.93 -2.23
CA ASP A 155 -3.21 -4.57 -1.96
C ASP A 155 -2.46 -5.82 -1.46
N PRO A 156 -1.51 -6.36 -2.23
CA PRO A 156 -0.80 -7.58 -1.89
C PRO A 156 0.28 -7.29 -0.86
N VAL A 157 0.72 -6.03 -0.68
CA VAL A 157 1.97 -5.70 0.00
C VAL A 157 1.87 -6.12 1.46
N ALA A 158 0.74 -5.79 2.09
CA ALA A 158 0.46 -6.22 3.45
C ALA A 158 0.37 -7.76 3.58
N ILE A 159 -0.22 -8.44 2.58
CA ILE A 159 -0.43 -9.89 2.58
C ILE A 159 0.90 -10.63 2.36
N ILE A 160 1.73 -10.16 1.43
CA ILE A 160 3.06 -10.68 1.11
C ILE A 160 3.95 -10.63 2.36
N VAL A 161 4.01 -9.49 3.05
CA VAL A 161 4.83 -9.37 4.27
C VAL A 161 4.40 -10.36 5.34
N VAL A 162 3.08 -10.57 5.49
CA VAL A 162 2.57 -11.59 6.42
C VAL A 162 2.91 -13.00 5.95
N PHE A 163 2.81 -13.26 4.64
CA PHE A 163 3.10 -14.56 4.02
C PHE A 163 4.58 -14.96 4.09
N GLU A 164 5.49 -13.99 4.01
CA GLU A 164 6.91 -14.18 4.28
C GLU A 164 7.16 -14.52 5.74
N GLU A 165 6.49 -13.82 6.68
CA GLU A 165 6.66 -14.07 8.12
C GLU A 165 6.18 -15.48 8.53
N ILE A 166 5.13 -16.01 7.89
CA ILE A 166 4.60 -17.36 8.16
C ILE A 166 5.18 -18.46 7.28
N HIS A 167 6.13 -18.15 6.39
CA HIS A 167 6.73 -19.09 5.42
C HIS A 167 5.70 -19.88 4.61
N VAL A 168 4.80 -19.19 3.92
CA VAL A 168 3.76 -19.82 3.10
C VAL A 168 4.33 -20.54 1.87
N ASN A 169 3.53 -21.40 1.25
CA ASN A 169 3.90 -22.09 0.01
C ASN A 169 4.27 -21.11 -1.12
N GLU A 170 5.38 -21.37 -1.79
CA GLU A 170 5.92 -20.59 -2.91
C GLU A 170 4.87 -20.33 -4.01
N PHE A 171 3.99 -21.30 -4.30
CA PHE A 171 2.92 -21.14 -5.28
C PHE A 171 1.90 -20.05 -4.89
N LEU A 172 1.51 -20.01 -3.62
CA LEU A 172 0.53 -19.03 -3.13
C LEU A 172 1.14 -17.63 -3.11
N PHE A 173 2.40 -17.54 -2.68
CA PHE A 173 3.18 -16.31 -2.70
C PHE A 173 3.26 -15.73 -4.12
N ILE A 174 3.63 -16.56 -5.10
CA ILE A 174 3.78 -16.16 -6.50
C ILE A 174 2.45 -15.70 -7.10
N ASN A 175 1.36 -16.41 -6.81
CA ASN A 175 0.04 -16.05 -7.35
C ASN A 175 -0.47 -14.72 -6.81
N VAL A 176 -0.37 -14.48 -5.50
CA VAL A 176 -0.82 -13.23 -4.87
C VAL A 176 0.07 -12.06 -5.25
N PHE A 177 1.40 -12.25 -5.30
CA PHE A 177 2.32 -11.23 -5.77
C PHE A 177 2.04 -10.86 -7.24
N GLY A 178 1.89 -11.88 -8.09
CA GLY A 178 1.60 -11.67 -9.51
C GLY A 178 0.28 -10.96 -9.74
N GLU A 179 -0.79 -11.36 -9.05
CA GLU A 179 -2.11 -10.73 -9.16
C GLU A 179 -2.05 -9.23 -9.00
N ALA A 180 -1.33 -8.78 -7.99
CA ALA A 180 -1.31 -7.40 -7.66
C ALA A 180 -0.23 -6.58 -8.38
N LEU A 181 0.89 -7.19 -8.77
CA LEU A 181 1.81 -6.57 -9.72
C LEU A 181 1.06 -6.17 -11.00
N PHE A 182 0.15 -7.04 -11.48
CA PHE A 182 -0.70 -6.73 -12.62
C PHE A 182 -1.73 -5.63 -12.30
N ASN A 183 -2.39 -5.67 -11.14
CA ASN A 183 -3.35 -4.63 -10.74
C ASN A 183 -2.69 -3.25 -10.59
N ASP A 184 -1.49 -3.18 -10.01
CA ASP A 184 -0.71 -1.96 -9.87
C ASP A 184 -0.25 -1.43 -11.24
N ALA A 185 0.23 -2.31 -12.12
CA ALA A 185 0.62 -1.95 -13.47
C ALA A 185 -0.55 -1.35 -14.27
N ILE A 186 -1.74 -1.96 -14.20
CA ILE A 186 -2.94 -1.44 -14.85
C ILE A 186 -3.31 -0.06 -14.27
N SER A 187 -3.25 0.10 -12.95
CA SER A 187 -3.56 1.35 -12.26
C SER A 187 -2.62 2.48 -12.67
N VAL A 188 -1.31 2.20 -12.76
CA VAL A 188 -0.31 3.18 -13.23
C VAL A 188 -0.55 3.54 -14.70
N VAL A 189 -0.81 2.57 -15.58
CA VAL A 189 -1.05 2.84 -17.02
C VAL A 189 -2.32 3.68 -17.23
N ILE A 190 -3.38 3.41 -16.47
CA ILE A 190 -4.63 4.18 -16.54
C ILE A 190 -4.44 5.58 -15.92
N GLY A 191 -3.80 5.66 -14.75
CA GLY A 191 -3.60 6.91 -14.01
C GLY A 191 -2.65 7.88 -14.70
N TYR A 192 -1.61 7.38 -15.39
CA TYR A 192 -0.63 8.20 -16.10
C TYR A 192 -1.12 8.71 -17.47
N LYS A 193 -2.27 8.24 -17.95
CA LYS A 193 -2.80 8.62 -19.28
C LYS A 193 -3.49 9.99 -19.31
N ASN A 194 -3.39 10.79 -18.24
CA ASN A 194 -4.12 12.05 -18.11
C ASN A 194 -3.25 13.31 -18.00
N ASP A 195 -2.00 13.24 -18.50
CA ASP A 195 -1.17 14.41 -18.82
C ASP A 195 -0.99 14.56 -20.35
#